data_AF-A0A7J3CVL0-F1
#
_entry.id   AF-A0A7J3CVL0-F1
#
_cell.length_a   1.000
_cell.length_b   1.000
_cell.length_c   1.000
_cell.angle_alpha   90.00
_cell.angle_beta   90.00
_cell.angle_gamma   90.00
#
_symmetry.space_group_name_H-M   'P 1'
#
loop_
_entity.id
_entity.type
_entity.pdbx_description
1 polymer ?
#
loop_
_entity_poly.entity_id
_entity_poly.type
_entity_poly.pdbx_seq_one_letter_code
_entity_poly.pdbx_strand_id
1 'polypeptide(L)'
;KLKIEIKEVEEGIVFEKKDFKIMAAPLAHTTRCIGFRFEEREKRRIEKNKIVRLKLPGPFVGKLQRGETVEWKGKKIRPEDVSYIQKGKKIAFVLDTALCNAAYDLAKDADLLISEATYLSDLEKKAAEYGHLTAAQAAQIAKKAQAKQLILTHLSQRYEHDEEAVSKEAKAIFKKTEIAHDFMKLKL
;
A
#
# COMPACT_ATOMS: atom_id res chain seq x y z
N LYS A 1 -15.41 -28.08 -11.81
CA LYS A 1 -16.29 -27.05 -11.22
C LYS A 1 -15.42 -26.05 -10.47
N LEU A 2 -15.50 -24.76 -10.79
CA LEU A 2 -14.86 -23.70 -10.00
C LEU A 2 -15.62 -23.60 -8.66
N LYS A 3 -14.89 -23.72 -7.54
CA LYS A 3 -15.46 -23.44 -6.22
C LYS A 3 -15.37 -21.93 -6.01
N ILE A 4 -16.52 -21.27 -5.97
CA ILE A 4 -16.62 -19.82 -5.79
C ILE A 4 -17.08 -19.56 -4.34
N GLU A 5 -16.38 -18.65 -3.67
CA GLU A 5 -16.73 -18.16 -2.34
C GLU A 5 -16.91 -16.64 -2.45
N ILE A 6 -18.08 -16.14 -2.07
CA ILE A 6 -18.42 -14.73 -2.10
C ILE A 6 -18.51 -14.24 -0.66
N LYS A 7 -17.85 -13.12 -0.37
CA LYS A 7 -17.89 -12.46 0.94
C LYS A 7 -18.21 -11.00 0.75
N GLU A 8 -19.33 -10.58 1.32
CA GLU A 8 -19.56 -9.16 1.54
C GLU A 8 -18.61 -8.66 2.61
N VAL A 9 -18.02 -7.49 2.36
CA VAL A 9 -16.99 -6.91 3.23
C VAL A 9 -17.46 -5.60 3.84
N GLU A 10 -17.12 -5.41 5.09
CA GLU A 10 -17.36 -4.17 5.85
C GLU A 10 -16.02 -3.60 6.32
N GLU A 11 -16.06 -2.71 7.31
CA GLU A 11 -14.85 -2.13 7.90
C GLU A 11 -14.01 -3.16 8.67
N GLY A 12 -12.69 -3.03 8.60
CA GLY A 12 -11.74 -3.82 9.38
C GLY A 12 -10.91 -4.80 8.57
N ILE A 13 -10.40 -5.86 9.21
CA ILE A 13 -9.59 -6.90 8.54
C ILE A 13 -10.54 -7.87 7.84
N VAL A 14 -10.57 -7.82 6.51
CA VAL A 14 -11.50 -8.62 5.69
C VAL A 14 -10.87 -9.90 5.16
N PHE A 15 -9.54 -9.96 5.16
CA PHE A 15 -8.80 -11.15 4.77
C PHE A 15 -7.45 -11.19 5.49
N GLU A 16 -7.08 -12.36 6.01
CA GLU A 16 -5.81 -12.53 6.70
C GLU A 16 -5.18 -13.90 6.39
N LYS A 17 -3.88 -13.86 6.12
CA LYS A 17 -3.01 -15.02 5.96
C LYS A 17 -1.72 -14.79 6.74
N LYS A 18 -0.90 -15.85 6.80
CA LYS A 18 0.40 -15.81 7.48
C LYS A 18 1.33 -14.70 6.97
N ASP A 19 1.24 -14.37 5.68
CA ASP A 19 2.17 -13.45 5.02
C ASP A 19 1.61 -12.05 4.80
N PHE A 20 0.29 -11.86 4.83
CA PHE A 20 -0.34 -10.55 4.60
C PHE A 20 -1.76 -10.48 5.17
N LYS A 21 -2.27 -9.27 5.28
CA LYS A 21 -3.69 -8.98 5.56
C LYS A 21 -4.23 -7.93 4.61
N ILE A 22 -5.54 -7.92 4.42
CA ILE A 22 -6.30 -6.91 3.68
C ILE A 22 -7.25 -6.25 4.68
N MET A 23 -7.15 -4.94 4.78
CA MET A 23 -8.06 -4.09 5.55
C MET A 23 -8.99 -3.38 4.58
N ALA A 24 -10.22 -3.15 5.01
CA ALA A 24 -11.24 -2.41 4.29
C ALA A 24 -11.77 -1.28 5.16
N ALA A 25 -12.18 -0.17 4.54
CA ALA A 25 -12.87 0.92 5.22
C ALA A 25 -13.90 1.56 4.29
N PRO A 26 -15.05 2.02 4.82
CA PRO A 26 -16.06 2.72 4.04
C PRO A 26 -15.51 4.06 3.53
N LEU A 27 -15.75 4.34 2.26
CA LEU A 27 -15.41 5.60 1.60
C LEU A 27 -16.64 6.49 1.47
N ALA A 28 -16.42 7.79 1.26
CA ALA A 28 -17.47 8.78 1.16
C ALA A 28 -17.94 8.91 -0.29
N HIS A 29 -18.78 8.01 -0.76
CA HIS A 29 -19.30 8.03 -2.13
C HIS A 29 -20.83 8.03 -2.17
N THR A 30 -21.42 8.33 -3.34
CA THR A 30 -22.89 8.38 -3.53
C THR A 30 -23.56 7.01 -3.36
N THR A 31 -22.78 5.94 -3.48
CA THR A 31 -23.19 4.55 -3.24
C THR A 31 -22.17 3.86 -2.33
N ARG A 32 -22.47 2.63 -1.86
CA ARG A 32 -21.55 1.84 -1.02
C ARG A 32 -20.21 1.67 -1.75
N CYS A 33 -19.18 2.34 -1.25
CA CYS A 33 -17.80 2.22 -1.74
C CYS A 33 -16.87 1.85 -0.59
N ILE A 34 -15.91 0.97 -0.88
CA ILE A 34 -14.95 0.44 0.09
C ILE A 34 -13.54 0.67 -0.45
N GLY A 35 -12.70 1.31 0.36
CA GLY A 35 -11.27 1.40 0.12
C GLY A 35 -10.56 0.20 0.74
N PHE A 36 -9.42 -0.17 0.17
CA PHE A 36 -8.66 -1.33 0.62
C PHE A 36 -7.22 -0.97 0.95
N ARG A 37 -6.66 -1.68 1.92
CA ARG A 37 -5.24 -1.62 2.24
C ARG A 37 -4.68 -3.03 2.36
N PHE A 38 -3.73 -3.34 1.49
CA PHE A 38 -2.93 -4.54 1.56
C PHE A 38 -1.70 -4.29 2.42
N GLU A 39 -1.47 -5.11 3.45
CA GLU A 39 -0.27 -5.06 4.27
C GLU A 39 0.42 -6.44 4.27
N GLU A 40 1.61 -6.50 3.68
CA GLU A 40 2.50 -7.64 3.88
C GLU A 40 3.08 -7.59 5.30
N ARG A 41 3.18 -8.75 5.94
CA ARG A 41 3.82 -8.89 7.25
C ARG A 41 5.34 -8.82 7.10
N GLU A 42 5.99 -8.25 8.10
CA GLU A 42 7.44 -8.21 8.15
C GLU A 42 8.02 -9.63 8.24
N LYS A 43 9.15 -9.86 7.57
CA LYS A 43 9.79 -11.18 7.50
C LYS A 43 11.24 -11.07 7.93
N ARG A 44 11.67 -11.99 8.80
CA ARG A 44 13.10 -12.15 9.08
C ARG A 44 13.79 -12.72 7.83
N ARG A 45 14.89 -12.13 7.39
CA ARG A 45 15.70 -12.59 6.25
C ARG A 45 17.09 -12.95 6.75
N ILE A 46 17.47 -14.21 6.59
CA ILE A 46 18.80 -14.70 6.94
C ILE A 46 19.84 -14.18 5.94
N GLU A 47 20.94 -13.65 6.47
CA GLU A 47 22.09 -13.20 5.69
C GLU A 47 22.97 -14.41 5.34
N LYS A 48 22.79 -14.95 4.13
CA LYS A 48 23.49 -16.14 3.64
C LYS A 48 25.01 -16.08 3.87
N ASN A 49 25.63 -14.92 3.65
CA ASN A 49 27.07 -14.74 3.83
C ASN A 49 27.53 -15.00 5.28
N LYS A 50 26.73 -14.60 6.28
CA LYS A 50 27.05 -14.84 7.69
C LYS A 50 26.89 -16.32 8.07
N ILE A 51 25.86 -16.98 7.55
CA ILE A 51 25.63 -18.42 7.74
C ILE A 51 26.79 -19.26 7.17
N VAL A 52 27.24 -18.92 5.95
CA VAL A 52 28.36 -19.61 5.29
C VAL A 52 29.64 -19.46 6.09
N ARG A 53 29.94 -18.24 6.58
CA ARG A 53 31.12 -17.98 7.44
C ARG A 53 31.10 -18.79 8.73
N LEU A 54 29.92 -18.95 9.34
CA LEU A 54 29.72 -19.73 10.56
C LEU A 54 29.69 -21.25 10.31
N LYS A 55 29.64 -21.69 9.04
CA LYS A 55 29.40 -23.08 8.63
C LYS A 55 28.20 -23.67 9.38
N LEU A 56 27.12 -22.89 9.49
CA LEU A 56 25.96 -23.23 10.32
C LEU A 56 25.00 -24.17 9.55
N PRO A 57 24.66 -25.36 10.08
CA PRO A 57 23.76 -26.30 9.41
C PRO A 57 22.32 -25.79 9.30
N GLY A 58 21.58 -26.28 8.30
CA GLY A 58 20.20 -25.89 7.98
C GLY A 58 19.20 -25.92 9.16
N PRO A 59 19.20 -26.94 10.04
CA PRO A 59 18.29 -26.98 11.20
C PRO A 59 18.44 -25.78 12.15
N PHE A 60 19.68 -25.31 12.35
CA PHE A 60 19.97 -24.14 13.18
C PHE A 60 19.53 -22.84 12.50
N VAL A 61 19.69 -22.75 11.17
CA VAL A 61 19.17 -21.64 10.37
C VAL A 61 17.65 -21.53 10.51
N GLY A 62 16.93 -22.67 10.49
CA GLY A 62 15.49 -22.70 10.70
C GLY A 62 15.05 -22.19 12.07
N LYS A 63 15.80 -22.51 13.14
CA LYS A 63 15.58 -21.97 14.50
C LYS A 63 15.79 -20.44 14.53
N LEU A 64 16.89 -19.97 13.96
CA LEU A 64 17.19 -18.53 13.87
C LEU A 64 16.15 -17.77 13.05
N GLN A 65 15.65 -18.37 11.97
CA GLN A 65 14.57 -17.83 11.15
C GLN A 65 13.27 -17.63 11.95
N ARG A 66 13.02 -18.48 12.96
CA ARG A 66 11.88 -18.36 13.89
C ARG A 66 12.14 -17.41 15.07
N GLY A 67 13.32 -16.81 15.15
CA GLY A 67 13.69 -15.93 16.26
C GLY A 67 14.28 -16.68 17.47
N GLU A 68 14.58 -17.96 17.34
CA GLU A 68 15.22 -18.73 18.42
C GLU A 68 16.74 -18.54 18.40
N THR A 69 17.32 -18.29 19.57
CA THR A 69 18.77 -18.28 19.73
C THR A 69 19.29 -19.72 19.74
N VAL A 70 20.42 -19.96 19.07
CA VAL A 70 21.03 -21.30 18.99
C VAL A 70 22.45 -21.28 19.53
N GLU A 71 22.91 -22.45 19.95
CA GLU A 71 24.32 -22.67 20.29
C GLU A 71 24.98 -23.51 19.18
N TRP A 72 26.12 -23.03 18.68
CA TRP A 72 26.88 -23.71 17.64
C TRP A 72 28.37 -23.54 17.90
N LYS A 73 29.09 -24.67 18.00
CA LYS A 73 30.53 -24.70 18.29
C LYS A 73 30.92 -23.89 19.54
N GLY A 74 30.13 -24.01 20.60
CA GLY A 74 30.33 -23.30 21.86
C GLY A 74 30.07 -21.80 21.80
N LYS A 75 29.48 -21.28 20.71
CA LYS A 75 29.06 -19.89 20.59
C LYS A 75 27.54 -19.79 20.54
N LYS A 76 26.99 -18.88 21.34
CA LYS A 76 25.59 -18.47 21.28
C LYS A 76 25.41 -17.51 20.09
N ILE A 77 24.51 -17.86 19.18
CA ILE A 77 24.20 -17.08 17.97
C ILE A 77 22.75 -16.64 18.08
N ARG A 78 22.53 -15.33 18.15
CA ARG A 78 21.18 -14.75 18.15
C ARG A 78 20.69 -14.54 16.72
N PRO A 79 19.37 -14.54 16.48
CA PRO A 79 18.82 -14.24 15.17
C PRO A 79 19.33 -12.93 14.57
N GLU A 80 19.46 -11.87 15.38
CA GLU A 80 19.90 -10.54 14.96
C GLU A 80 21.34 -10.52 14.48
N ASP A 81 22.17 -11.46 14.94
CA ASP A 81 23.58 -11.53 14.55
C ASP A 81 23.70 -11.97 13.07
N VAL A 82 22.74 -12.72 12.55
CA VAL A 82 22.78 -13.36 11.22
C VAL A 82 21.57 -13.08 10.32
N SER A 83 20.69 -12.18 10.73
CA SER A 83 19.49 -11.82 9.96
C SER A 83 19.09 -10.37 10.19
N TYR A 84 18.24 -9.87 9.30
CA TYR A 84 17.58 -8.58 9.43
C TYR A 84 16.08 -8.74 9.27
N ILE A 85 15.31 -7.75 9.75
CA ILE A 85 13.87 -7.67 9.52
C ILE A 85 13.65 -6.95 8.18
N GLN A 86 13.08 -7.67 7.22
CA GLN A 86 12.58 -7.10 5.98
C GLN A 86 11.17 -6.55 6.26
N LYS A 87 11.02 -5.23 6.19
CA LYS A 87 9.72 -4.57 6.30
C LYS A 87 8.80 -5.06 5.17
N GLY A 88 7.56 -5.38 5.52
CA GLY A 88 6.53 -5.72 4.55
C GLY A 88 6.08 -4.50 3.76
N LYS A 89 5.56 -4.73 2.55
CA LYS A 89 5.01 -3.69 1.68
C LYS A 89 3.55 -3.36 2.03
N LYS A 90 3.21 -2.09 1.89
CA LYS A 90 1.85 -1.55 2.12
C LYS A 90 1.31 -0.90 0.84
N ILE A 91 0.15 -1.32 0.38
CA ILE A 91 -0.53 -0.73 -0.79
C ILE A 91 -1.93 -0.31 -0.36
N ALA A 92 -2.31 0.93 -0.66
CA ALA A 92 -3.63 1.47 -0.39
C ALA A 92 -4.37 1.77 -1.70
N PHE A 93 -5.65 1.43 -1.75
CA PHE A 93 -6.57 1.73 -2.84
C PHE A 93 -7.68 2.62 -2.30
N VAL A 94 -7.67 3.88 -2.74
CA VAL A 94 -8.67 4.91 -2.42
C VAL A 94 -9.29 5.34 -3.74
N LEU A 95 -10.24 4.56 -4.23
CA LEU A 95 -10.97 4.87 -5.46
C LEU A 95 -12.17 5.79 -5.11
N ASP A 96 -13.19 5.81 -5.96
CA ASP A 96 -14.43 6.60 -5.88
C ASP A 96 -14.80 7.06 -4.45
N THR A 97 -14.45 8.29 -4.10
CA THR A 97 -14.68 8.91 -2.80
C THR A 97 -14.57 10.43 -2.85
N ALA A 98 -15.41 11.14 -2.10
CA ALA A 98 -15.09 12.47 -1.62
C ALA A 98 -14.04 12.39 -0.50
N LEU A 99 -13.48 13.54 -0.13
CA LEU A 99 -12.50 13.62 0.95
C LEU A 99 -13.07 13.06 2.27
N CYS A 100 -12.44 12.04 2.83
CA CYS A 100 -12.86 11.40 4.07
C CYS A 100 -11.69 10.90 4.92
N ASN A 101 -11.91 10.67 6.21
CA ASN A 101 -10.86 10.20 7.13
C ASN A 101 -10.35 8.80 6.77
N ALA A 102 -11.25 7.91 6.33
CA ALA A 102 -10.89 6.55 5.92
C ALA A 102 -9.82 6.54 4.81
N ALA A 103 -9.84 7.50 3.88
CA ALA A 103 -8.81 7.62 2.85
C ALA A 103 -7.41 7.89 3.44
N TYR A 104 -7.32 8.73 4.47
CA TYR A 104 -6.05 9.00 5.16
C TYR A 104 -5.58 7.78 5.96
N ASP A 105 -6.50 7.10 6.66
CA ASP A 105 -6.18 5.93 7.48
C ASP A 105 -5.70 4.75 6.63
N LEU A 106 -6.39 4.48 5.51
CA LEU A 106 -5.99 3.47 4.54
C LEU A 106 -4.64 3.79 3.90
N ALA A 107 -4.32 5.08 3.66
CA ALA A 107 -3.08 5.51 3.02
C ALA A 107 -1.87 5.58 3.96
N LYS A 108 -2.07 5.52 5.28
CA LYS A 108 -1.02 5.81 6.29
C LYS A 108 0.24 4.96 6.12
N ASP A 109 1.40 5.58 5.92
CA ASP A 109 2.69 4.93 5.68
C ASP A 109 2.70 3.94 4.49
N ALA A 110 1.79 4.10 3.52
CA ALA A 110 1.72 3.21 2.36
C ALA A 110 3.00 3.34 1.51
N ASP A 111 3.54 2.22 1.02
CA ASP A 111 4.58 2.26 -0.01
C ASP A 111 4.00 2.77 -1.34
N LEU A 112 2.72 2.47 -1.60
CA LEU A 112 1.99 2.91 -2.77
C LEU A 112 0.55 3.26 -2.38
N LEU A 113 0.13 4.48 -2.69
CA LEU A 113 -1.28 4.88 -2.70
C LEU A 113 -1.75 4.95 -4.14
N ILE A 114 -2.77 4.18 -4.49
CA ILE A 114 -3.52 4.29 -5.74
C ILE A 114 -4.81 5.03 -5.41
N SER A 115 -4.96 6.23 -5.96
CA SER A 115 -6.08 7.11 -5.66
C SER A 115 -6.81 7.52 -6.92
N GLU A 116 -8.13 7.66 -6.85
CA GLU A 116 -8.85 8.43 -7.86
C GLU A 116 -8.40 9.91 -7.84
N ALA A 117 -8.58 10.59 -8.97
CA ALA A 117 -8.46 12.03 -9.13
C ALA A 117 -9.38 12.49 -10.27
N THR A 118 -10.68 12.23 -10.14
CA THR A 118 -11.64 12.47 -11.23
C THR A 118 -11.69 13.93 -11.67
N TYR A 119 -11.40 14.88 -10.76
CA TYR A 119 -11.47 16.33 -11.03
C TYR A 119 -10.16 17.07 -10.75
N LEU A 120 -10.06 18.30 -11.25
CA LEU A 120 -9.09 19.31 -10.80
C LEU A 120 -9.72 20.23 -9.74
N SER A 121 -8.91 21.07 -9.11
CA SER A 121 -9.34 21.93 -8.00
C SER A 121 -10.38 22.99 -8.38
N ASP A 122 -10.45 23.39 -9.65
CA ASP A 122 -11.49 24.28 -10.17
C ASP A 122 -12.91 23.67 -10.08
N LEU A 123 -13.00 22.34 -10.03
CA LEU A 123 -14.25 21.58 -9.93
C LEU A 123 -14.42 20.92 -8.55
N GLU A 124 -13.74 21.39 -7.51
CA GLU A 124 -13.80 20.79 -6.16
C GLU A 124 -15.24 20.63 -5.63
N LYS A 125 -16.11 21.64 -5.84
CA LYS A 125 -17.52 21.53 -5.41
C LYS A 125 -18.25 20.39 -6.10
N LYS A 126 -17.99 20.21 -7.40
CA LYS A 126 -18.56 19.13 -8.20
C LYS A 126 -17.99 17.79 -7.77
N ALA A 127 -16.69 17.72 -7.48
CA ALA A 127 -16.05 16.54 -6.93
C ALA A 127 -16.77 16.09 -5.65
N ALA A 128 -16.95 16.99 -4.68
CA ALA A 128 -17.65 16.67 -3.44
C ALA A 128 -19.11 16.23 -3.66
N GLU A 129 -19.86 16.92 -4.53
CA GLU A 129 -21.26 16.60 -4.85
C GLU A 129 -21.43 15.18 -5.41
N TYR A 130 -20.53 14.76 -6.31
CA TYR A 130 -20.58 13.44 -6.93
C TYR A 130 -19.78 12.38 -6.17
N GLY A 131 -19.22 12.70 -4.99
CA GLY A 131 -18.46 11.76 -4.18
C GLY A 131 -17.10 11.39 -4.79
N HIS A 132 -16.37 12.37 -5.31
CA HIS A 132 -15.06 12.20 -5.96
C HIS A 132 -13.99 13.13 -5.39
N LEU A 133 -12.72 12.83 -5.71
CA LEU A 133 -11.56 13.64 -5.34
C LEU A 133 -11.12 14.55 -6.48
N THR A 134 -10.49 15.65 -6.09
CA THR A 134 -9.59 16.38 -6.98
C THR A 134 -8.18 15.80 -6.95
N ALA A 135 -7.38 16.05 -7.99
CA ALA A 135 -5.96 15.70 -8.02
C ALA A 135 -5.19 16.31 -6.84
N ALA A 136 -5.50 17.56 -6.47
CA ALA A 136 -4.96 18.18 -5.28
C ALA A 136 -5.34 17.44 -3.98
N GLN A 137 -6.59 17.01 -3.84
CA GLN A 137 -7.05 16.29 -2.65
C GLN A 137 -6.38 14.91 -2.53
N ALA A 138 -6.26 14.16 -3.62
CA ALA A 138 -5.52 12.89 -3.66
C ALA A 138 -4.04 13.09 -3.23
N ALA A 139 -3.39 14.15 -3.73
CA ALA A 139 -2.03 14.51 -3.34
C ALA A 139 -1.91 14.92 -1.86
N GLN A 140 -2.92 15.61 -1.31
CA GLN A 140 -2.97 15.93 0.12
C GLN A 140 -3.12 14.68 0.98
N ILE A 141 -3.92 13.70 0.55
CA ILE A 141 -4.02 12.39 1.22
C ILE A 141 -2.65 11.73 1.26
N ALA A 142 -1.98 11.57 0.12
CA ALA A 142 -0.66 10.97 0.05
C ALA A 142 0.36 11.67 0.99
N LYS A 143 0.38 13.01 0.95
CA LYS A 143 1.31 13.81 1.76
C LYS A 143 1.04 13.68 3.26
N LYS A 144 -0.20 13.85 3.70
CA LYS A 144 -0.57 13.77 5.13
C LYS A 144 -0.43 12.35 5.67
N ALA A 145 -0.74 11.35 4.86
CA ALA A 145 -0.61 9.96 5.20
C ALA A 145 0.84 9.44 5.16
N GLN A 146 1.82 10.26 4.74
CA GLN A 146 3.21 9.85 4.59
C GLN A 146 3.39 8.66 3.61
N ALA A 147 2.54 8.60 2.58
CA ALA A 147 2.71 7.63 1.51
C ALA A 147 4.04 7.87 0.78
N LYS A 148 4.67 6.81 0.28
CA LYS A 148 5.96 6.92 -0.43
C LYS A 148 5.79 7.27 -1.90
N GLN A 149 4.68 6.86 -2.52
CA GLN A 149 4.34 7.11 -3.91
C GLN A 149 2.82 7.19 -4.07
N LEU A 150 2.36 8.09 -4.94
CA LEU A 150 0.96 8.27 -5.33
C LEU A 150 0.81 7.93 -6.80
N ILE A 151 -0.20 7.12 -7.12
CA ILE A 151 -0.64 6.84 -8.47
C ILE A 151 -2.07 7.36 -8.60
N LEU A 152 -2.27 8.28 -9.53
CA LEU A 152 -3.59 8.79 -9.86
C LEU A 152 -4.24 7.92 -10.94
N THR A 153 -5.51 7.62 -10.77
CA THR A 153 -6.33 6.90 -11.75
C THR A 153 -7.75 7.47 -11.75
N HIS A 154 -8.66 6.85 -12.50
CA HIS A 154 -10.06 7.25 -12.58
C HIS A 154 -10.24 8.74 -12.94
N LEU A 155 -9.46 9.19 -13.93
CA LEU A 155 -9.53 10.55 -14.44
C LEU A 155 -10.80 10.73 -15.27
N SER A 156 -11.47 11.87 -15.13
CA SER A 156 -12.57 12.22 -16.02
C SER A 156 -12.06 12.36 -17.45
N GLN A 157 -12.82 11.83 -18.43
CA GLN A 157 -12.52 11.92 -19.88
C GLN A 157 -12.25 13.35 -20.37
N ARG A 158 -12.80 14.36 -19.68
CA ARG A 158 -12.47 15.78 -19.90
C ARG A 158 -10.97 16.09 -19.94
N TYR A 159 -10.12 15.28 -19.30
CA TYR A 159 -8.67 15.46 -19.22
C TYR A 159 -7.89 14.48 -20.10
N GLU A 160 -8.54 13.72 -20.98
CA GLU A 160 -7.89 12.74 -21.88
C GLU A 160 -6.77 13.37 -22.73
N HIS A 161 -6.88 14.66 -23.04
CA HIS A 161 -5.87 15.41 -23.78
C HIS A 161 -5.08 16.41 -22.92
N ASP A 162 -5.29 16.41 -21.60
CA ASP A 162 -4.64 17.33 -20.66
C ASP A 162 -4.32 16.65 -19.31
N GLU A 163 -3.74 15.45 -19.38
CA GLU A 163 -3.22 14.77 -18.20
C GLU A 163 -2.06 15.56 -17.54
N GLU A 164 -1.42 16.45 -18.29
CA GLU A 164 -0.35 17.31 -17.76
C GLU A 164 -0.88 18.26 -16.69
N ALA A 165 -2.08 18.83 -16.85
CA ALA A 165 -2.72 19.65 -15.81
C ALA A 165 -2.95 18.85 -14.51
N VAL A 166 -3.46 17.62 -14.62
CA VAL A 166 -3.65 16.68 -13.49
C VAL A 166 -2.32 16.40 -12.79
N SER A 167 -1.28 16.08 -13.58
CA SER A 167 0.06 15.78 -13.07
C SER A 167 0.66 16.98 -12.35
N LYS A 168 0.54 18.19 -12.93
CA LYS A 168 1.06 19.44 -12.36
C LYS A 168 0.39 19.77 -11.03
N GLU A 169 -0.94 19.72 -10.96
CA GLU A 169 -1.69 20.04 -9.75
C GLU A 169 -1.30 19.11 -8.59
N ALA A 170 -1.27 17.80 -8.84
CA ALA A 170 -0.90 16.84 -7.80
C ALA A 170 0.57 16.95 -7.39
N LYS A 171 1.50 17.09 -8.35
CA LYS A 171 2.95 17.19 -8.08
C LYS A 171 3.33 18.47 -7.33
N ALA A 172 2.55 19.55 -7.46
CA ALA A 172 2.74 20.76 -6.67
C ALA A 172 2.60 20.48 -5.15
N ILE A 173 1.78 19.50 -4.77
CA ILE A 173 1.56 19.12 -3.36
C ILE A 173 2.42 17.92 -2.97
N PHE A 174 2.49 16.89 -3.82
CA PHE A 174 3.19 15.64 -3.57
C PHE A 174 4.01 15.22 -4.79
N LYS A 175 5.33 15.49 -4.75
CA LYS A 175 6.22 15.31 -5.91
C LYS A 175 6.28 13.88 -6.47
N LYS A 176 6.14 12.85 -5.62
CA LYS A 176 6.20 11.43 -6.01
C LYS A 176 4.85 10.93 -6.52
N THR A 177 4.31 11.63 -7.53
CA THR A 177 3.03 11.32 -8.16
C THR A 177 3.23 10.91 -9.60
N GLU A 178 2.54 9.85 -10.02
CA GLU A 178 2.43 9.41 -11.42
C GLU A 178 0.95 9.20 -11.77
N ILE A 179 0.63 9.29 -13.06
CA ILE A 179 -0.71 8.97 -13.58
C ILE A 179 -0.66 7.53 -14.10
N ALA A 180 -1.66 6.73 -13.74
CA ALA A 180 -1.81 5.39 -14.26
C ALA A 180 -2.26 5.42 -15.71
N HIS A 181 -1.69 4.53 -16.52
CA HIS A 181 -2.16 4.27 -17.87
C HIS A 181 -2.54 2.79 -18.01
N ASP A 182 -3.38 2.49 -18.99
CA ASP A 182 -3.74 1.12 -19.32
C ASP A 182 -2.48 0.26 -19.51
N PHE A 183 -2.51 -0.93 -18.90
CA PHE A 183 -1.41 -1.90 -18.89
C PHE A 183 -0.12 -1.47 -18.16
N MET A 184 -0.11 -0.32 -17.45
CA MET A 184 1.01 0.09 -16.61
C MET A 184 1.35 -0.98 -15.57
N LYS A 185 2.64 -1.25 -15.38
CA LYS A 185 3.15 -2.18 -14.37
C LYS A 185 4.10 -1.45 -13.43
N LEU A 186 3.85 -1.60 -12.13
CA LEU A 186 4.68 -1.04 -11.07
C LEU A 186 5.36 -2.17 -10.30
N LYS A 187 6.60 -1.93 -9.86
CA LYS A 187 7.36 -2.85 -9.03
C LYS A 187 7.68 -2.18 -7.69
N LEU A 188 7.29 -2.84 -6.61
CA LEU A 188 7.48 -2.39 -5.23
C LEU A 188 8.61 -3.13 -4.52
#